data_AF-X0W7G6-F1
#
_entry.id   AF-X0W7G6-F1
#
_cell.length_a   1.000
_cell.length_b   1.000
_cell.length_c   1.000
_cell.angle_alpha   90.00
_cell.angle_beta   90.00
_cell.angle_gamma   90.00
#
_symmetry.space_group_name_H-M   'P 1'
#
loop_
_entity.id
_entity.type
_entity.pdbx_description
1 polymer ?
#
loop_
_entity_poly.entity_id
_entity_poly.type
_entity_poly.pdbx_seq_one_letter_code
_entity_poly.pdbx_strand_id
1 'polypeptide(L)'
;QDFVTRNKLFVTGRRMNQAKMVWEFYVKSRKAKNYRKMLLDTLYHPPHIEIDPEKRKNNTLYLVHRFEEKPLVKEFIANTMMGIEYLWGGPVQMETSEVISTSLLKEETKEPEIKWQRLLYSMENRKLSKRNI
;
A
#
# COMPACT_ATOMS: atom_id res chain seq x y z
N GLN A 1 25.80 -3.78 -11.54
CA GLN A 1 25.73 -2.31 -11.72
C GLN A 1 25.80 -1.93 -13.21
N ASP A 2 26.46 -2.73 -14.03
CA ASP A 2 26.80 -2.42 -15.42
C ASP A 2 25.62 -2.24 -16.38
N PHE A 3 24.51 -2.95 -16.21
CA PHE A 3 23.36 -2.84 -17.11
C PHE A 3 22.73 -1.44 -17.12
N VAL A 4 22.56 -0.82 -15.94
CA VAL A 4 21.91 0.49 -15.80
C VAL A 4 22.81 1.60 -16.34
N THR A 5 24.10 1.51 -16.05
CA THR A 5 25.11 2.48 -16.52
C THR A 5 25.32 2.36 -18.04
N ARG A 6 25.42 1.13 -18.57
CA ARG A 6 25.62 0.85 -20.00
C ARG A 6 24.45 1.32 -20.86
N ASN A 7 23.22 1.17 -20.36
CA ASN A 7 22.01 1.61 -21.06
C ASN A 7 21.55 3.03 -20.69
N LYS A 8 22.33 3.78 -19.91
CA LYS A 8 22.06 5.17 -19.49
C LYS A 8 20.64 5.37 -18.92
N LEU A 9 20.16 4.42 -18.12
CA LEU A 9 18.82 4.48 -17.53
C LEU A 9 18.78 5.47 -16.37
N PHE A 10 17.68 6.21 -16.23
CA PHE A 10 17.49 7.23 -15.21
C PHE A 10 16.05 7.26 -14.68
N VAL A 11 15.88 7.82 -13.47
CA VAL A 11 14.58 8.04 -12.84
C VAL A 11 14.03 9.38 -13.33
N THR A 12 12.83 9.38 -13.91
CA THR A 12 12.12 10.59 -14.36
C THR A 12 11.15 11.09 -13.29
N GLY A 13 11.11 12.41 -13.08
CA GLY A 13 10.04 13.10 -12.35
C GLY A 13 9.11 13.82 -13.32
N ARG A 14 7.90 14.15 -12.89
CA ARG A 14 6.91 14.92 -13.67
C ARG A 14 6.57 16.18 -12.88
N ARG A 15 6.65 17.36 -13.51
CA ARG A 15 6.24 18.65 -12.91
C ARG A 15 5.20 19.32 -13.80
N MET A 16 4.23 19.99 -13.19
CA MET A 16 3.22 20.76 -13.92
C MET A 16 3.81 22.14 -14.26
N ASN A 17 3.92 22.49 -15.54
CA ASN A 17 4.23 23.87 -15.92
C ASN A 17 2.93 24.67 -15.93
N GLN A 18 2.64 25.38 -14.84
CA GLN A 18 1.38 26.13 -14.67
C GLN A 18 1.19 27.21 -15.74
N ALA A 19 2.26 27.85 -16.20
CA ALA A 19 2.20 28.88 -17.23
C ALA A 19 1.82 28.32 -18.61
N LYS A 20 2.19 27.06 -18.88
CA LYS A 20 1.89 26.40 -20.17
C LYS A 20 0.72 25.42 -20.09
N MET A 21 0.22 25.13 -18.88
CA MET A 21 -0.70 24.02 -18.60
C MET A 21 -0.27 22.68 -19.23
N VAL A 22 1.04 22.41 -19.29
CA VAL A 22 1.61 21.15 -19.80
C VAL A 22 2.47 20.47 -18.72
N TRP A 23 2.46 19.14 -18.71
CA TRP A 23 3.35 18.37 -17.86
C TRP A 23 4.74 18.20 -18.48
N GLU A 24 5.77 18.61 -17.75
CA GLU A 24 7.16 18.45 -18.16
C GLU A 24 7.80 17.27 -17.41
N PHE A 25 8.52 16.43 -18.15
CA PHE A 25 9.32 15.35 -17.57
C PHE A 25 10.77 15.82 -17.40
N TYR A 26 11.35 15.58 -16.23
CA TYR A 26 12.74 15.91 -15.95
C TYR A 26 13.48 14.72 -15.36
N VAL A 27 14.82 14.73 -15.45
CA VAL A 27 15.65 13.67 -14.88
C VAL A 27 15.79 13.91 -13.38
N LYS A 28 15.07 13.13 -12.56
CA LYS A 28 15.12 13.19 -11.09
C LYS A 28 16.41 12.57 -10.55
N SER A 29 16.92 11.50 -11.16
CA SER A 29 18.21 10.91 -10.77
C SER A 29 18.81 10.01 -11.83
N ARG A 30 20.15 10.06 -11.98
CA ARG A 30 20.93 9.14 -12.83
C ARG A 30 21.65 8.03 -12.04
N LYS A 31 21.48 7.98 -10.71
CA LYS A 31 22.16 6.99 -9.86
C LYS A 31 21.50 5.62 -10.04
N ALA A 32 22.29 4.60 -10.35
CA ALA A 32 21.78 3.24 -10.58
C ALA A 32 21.01 2.66 -9.37
N LYS A 33 21.42 3.00 -8.14
CA LYS A 33 20.71 2.63 -6.92
C LYS A 33 19.28 3.16 -6.87
N ASN A 34 19.07 4.41 -7.32
CA ASN A 34 17.75 5.04 -7.32
C ASN A 34 16.82 4.45 -8.38
N TYR A 35 17.39 4.08 -9.54
CA TYR A 35 16.65 3.36 -10.58
C TYR A 35 16.21 1.96 -10.11
N ARG A 36 17.11 1.22 -9.45
CA ARG A 36 16.78 -0.08 -8.85
C ARG A 36 15.69 0.05 -7.79
N LYS A 37 15.77 1.07 -6.94
CA LYS A 37 14.72 1.35 -5.93
C LYS A 37 13.37 1.62 -6.60
N MET A 38 13.33 2.49 -7.61
CA MET A 38 12.10 2.77 -8.37
C MET A 38 11.46 1.51 -8.97
N LEU A 39 12.28 0.59 -9.51
CA LEU A 39 11.79 -0.69 -10.02
C LEU A 39 11.26 -1.60 -8.91
N LEU A 40 11.97 -1.73 -7.78
CA LEU A 40 11.49 -2.51 -6.63
C LEU A 40 10.20 -1.93 -6.03
N ASP A 41 10.07 -0.61 -6.03
CA ASP A 41 8.87 0.08 -5.55
C ASP A 41 7.67 -0.18 -6.48
N THR A 42 7.91 -0.33 -7.79
CA THR A 42 6.86 -0.65 -8.79
C THR A 42 6.54 -2.14 -8.91
N LEU A 43 7.45 -3.04 -8.52
CA LEU A 43 7.16 -4.48 -8.49
C LEU A 43 6.12 -4.80 -7.42
N TYR A 44 5.13 -5.59 -7.83
CA TYR A 44 4.11 -6.14 -6.95
C TYR A 44 4.77 -7.15 -5.99
N HIS A 45 4.69 -6.91 -4.68
CA HIS A 45 5.10 -7.88 -3.66
C HIS A 45 3.85 -8.54 -3.07
N PRO A 46 3.81 -9.87 -2.92
CA PRO A 46 2.68 -10.53 -2.27
C PRO A 46 2.56 -10.04 -0.82
N PRO A 47 1.34 -9.76 -0.32
CA PRO A 47 1.15 -9.32 1.05
C PRO A 47 1.53 -10.43 2.04
N HIS A 48 2.25 -10.07 3.10
CA HIS A 48 2.61 -11.00 4.17
C HIS A 48 1.56 -10.95 5.28
N ILE A 49 0.78 -12.03 5.41
CA ILE A 49 -0.29 -12.17 6.42
C ILE A 49 0.10 -13.27 7.39
N GLU A 50 0.04 -12.97 8.68
CA GLU A 50 0.26 -13.91 9.78
C GLU A 50 -1.07 -14.19 10.50
N ILE A 51 -1.22 -15.40 11.03
CA ILE A 51 -2.34 -15.74 11.91
C ILE A 51 -1.85 -15.54 13.35
N ASP A 52 -2.59 -14.77 14.14
CA ASP A 52 -2.28 -14.52 15.55
C ASP A 52 -3.19 -15.41 16.43
N PRO A 53 -2.66 -16.51 17.01
CA PRO A 53 -3.46 -17.42 17.82
C PRO A 53 -3.87 -16.81 19.17
N GLU A 54 -3.11 -15.84 19.69
CA GLU A 54 -3.38 -15.25 21.00
C GLU A 54 -4.55 -14.26 20.94
N LYS A 55 -4.68 -13.56 19.82
CA LYS A 55 -5.83 -12.67 19.55
C LYS A 55 -7.08 -13.42 19.11
N ARG A 56 -6.98 -14.72 18.84
CA ARG A 56 -8.10 -15.58 18.48
C ARG A 56 -9.08 -15.66 19.65
N LYS A 57 -10.28 -15.10 19.47
CA LYS A 57 -11.39 -15.26 20.42
C LYS A 57 -12.48 -16.13 19.81
N ASN A 58 -12.84 -17.20 20.51
CA ASN A 58 -13.85 -18.17 20.09
C ASN A 58 -13.52 -18.75 18.70
N ASN A 59 -14.52 -18.80 17.80
CA ASN A 59 -14.36 -19.29 16.42
C ASN A 59 -13.90 -18.20 15.42
N THR A 60 -13.35 -17.08 15.90
CA THR A 60 -12.92 -15.98 15.01
C THR A 60 -11.51 -16.25 14.48
N LEU A 61 -11.27 -16.11 13.18
CA LEU A 61 -9.93 -16.10 12.60
C LEU A 61 -9.33 -14.68 12.69
N TYR A 62 -8.13 -14.56 13.25
CA TYR A 62 -7.44 -13.28 13.39
C TYR A 62 -6.20 -13.21 12.51
N LEU A 63 -6.22 -12.29 11.55
CA LEU A 63 -5.17 -12.07 10.57
C LEU A 63 -4.43 -10.76 10.90
N VAL A 64 -3.11 -10.80 10.84
CA VAL A 64 -2.26 -9.63 11.01
C VAL A 64 -1.47 -9.41 9.73
N HIS A 65 -1.75 -8.32 9.04
CA HIS A 65 -0.93 -7.88 7.92
C HIS A 65 0.36 -7.26 8.46
N ARG A 66 1.50 -7.87 8.08
CA ARG A 66 2.82 -7.30 8.33
C ARG A 66 3.03 -6.18 7.32
N PHE A 67 3.03 -4.96 7.82
CA PHE A 67 3.12 -3.78 6.97
C PHE A 67 4.54 -3.58 6.43
N GLU A 68 4.69 -3.68 5.11
CA GLU A 68 5.96 -3.53 4.39
C GLU A 68 5.99 -2.25 3.55
N GLU A 69 5.61 -1.12 4.15
CA GLU A 69 5.53 0.22 3.51
C GLU A 69 4.50 0.34 2.38
N LYS A 70 3.86 -0.77 1.97
CA LYS A 70 2.80 -0.83 0.97
C LYS A 70 1.48 -1.28 1.63
N PRO A 71 0.39 -0.50 1.49
CA PRO A 71 -0.91 -0.91 2.00
C PRO A 71 -1.51 -2.01 1.10
N LEU A 72 -2.46 -2.76 1.66
CA LEU A 72 -3.29 -3.65 0.86
C LEU A 72 -4.15 -2.84 -0.11
N VAL A 73 -4.44 -3.42 -1.28
CA VAL A 73 -5.31 -2.81 -2.28
C VAL A 73 -6.76 -2.89 -1.78
N LYS A 74 -7.34 -1.74 -1.43
CA LYS A 74 -8.65 -1.64 -0.76
C LYS A 74 -9.78 -2.36 -1.51
N GLU A 75 -9.77 -2.28 -2.84
CA GLU A 75 -10.80 -2.88 -3.71
C GLU A 75 -10.90 -4.40 -3.56
N PHE A 76 -9.81 -5.07 -3.18
CA PHE A 76 -9.78 -6.52 -3.00
C PHE A 76 -10.08 -6.97 -1.57
N ILE A 77 -10.04 -6.07 -0.58
CA ILE A 77 -10.21 -6.44 0.85
C ILE A 77 -11.56 -7.11 1.08
N ALA A 78 -12.65 -6.52 0.57
CA ALA A 78 -14.00 -7.04 0.81
C ALA A 78 -14.19 -8.47 0.27
N ASN A 79 -13.86 -8.69 -1.00
CA ASN A 79 -14.03 -9.99 -1.65
C ASN A 79 -13.10 -11.06 -1.06
N THR A 80 -11.87 -10.68 -0.71
CA THR A 80 -10.89 -11.59 -0.10
C THR A 80 -11.36 -12.03 1.28
N MET A 81 -11.77 -11.08 2.13
CA MET A 81 -12.29 -11.36 3.47
C MET A 81 -13.55 -12.22 3.43
N MET A 82 -14.44 -12.00 2.45
CA MET A 82 -15.64 -12.82 2.27
C MET A 82 -15.29 -14.27 1.88
N GLY A 83 -14.31 -14.45 0.99
CA GLY A 83 -13.81 -15.78 0.63
C GLY A 83 -13.19 -16.50 1.82
N ILE A 84 -12.40 -15.79 2.64
CA ILE A 84 -11.79 -16.36 3.84
C ILE A 84 -12.86 -16.72 4.87
N GLU A 85 -13.85 -15.87 5.12
CA GLU A 85 -14.99 -16.16 6.01
C GLU A 85 -15.72 -17.43 5.59
N TYR A 86 -16.01 -17.56 4.30
CA TYR A 86 -16.68 -18.74 3.75
C TYR A 86 -15.86 -20.03 3.96
N LEU A 87 -14.55 -19.97 3.71
CA LEU A 87 -13.65 -21.14 3.87
C LEU A 87 -13.40 -21.48 5.34
N TRP A 88 -13.34 -20.47 6.21
CA TRP A 88 -13.12 -20.64 7.63
C TRP A 88 -14.37 -21.12 8.39
N GLY A 89 -15.57 -20.73 7.92
CA GLY A 89 -16.83 -21.08 8.56
C GLY A 89 -17.15 -20.28 9.82
N GLY A 90 -16.54 -19.10 9.98
CA GLY A 90 -16.73 -18.22 11.13
C GLY A 90 -16.26 -16.79 10.86
N PRO A 91 -16.42 -15.86 11.83
CA PRO A 91 -16.00 -14.48 11.66
C PRO A 91 -14.48 -14.36 11.39
N VAL A 92 -14.09 -13.38 10.59
CA VAL A 92 -12.68 -13.11 10.25
C VAL A 92 -12.35 -11.66 10.54
N GLN A 93 -11.22 -11.44 11.20
CA GLN A 93 -10.70 -10.10 11.50
C GLN A 93 -9.32 -9.94 10.88
N MET A 94 -9.02 -8.76 10.34
CA MET A 94 -7.72 -8.45 9.73
C MET A 94 -7.23 -7.08 10.17
N GLU A 95 -6.08 -7.05 10.83
CA GLU A 95 -5.34 -5.82 11.10
C GLU A 95 -4.51 -5.41 9.89
N THR A 96 -4.62 -4.16 9.45
CA THR A 96 -3.76 -3.60 8.38
C THR A 96 -3.53 -2.10 8.60
N SER A 97 -2.58 -1.54 7.87
CA SER A 97 -2.33 -0.09 7.82
C SER A 97 -2.84 0.49 6.51
N GLU A 98 -3.49 1.67 6.57
CA GLU A 98 -3.86 2.44 5.39
C GLU A 98 -3.30 3.85 5.44
N VAL A 99 -3.13 4.46 4.25
CA VAL A 99 -2.79 5.88 4.13
C VAL A 99 -4.00 6.71 4.53
N ILE A 100 -3.86 7.56 5.55
CA ILE A 100 -4.76 8.69 5.75
C ILE A 100 -4.38 9.68 4.65
N SER A 101 -5.28 9.94 3.72
CA SER A 101 -5.03 10.90 2.64
C SER A 101 -4.64 12.26 3.26
N THR A 102 -3.37 12.62 3.16
CA THR A 102 -2.91 13.98 3.41
C THR A 102 -3.53 14.84 2.31
N SER A 103 -4.37 15.78 2.73
CA SER A 103 -5.04 16.82 1.95
C SER A 103 -4.50 17.03 0.53
N LEU A 104 -5.39 16.87 -0.46
CA LEU A 104 -5.21 17.24 -1.88
C LEU A 104 -4.99 18.76 -2.12
N LEU A 105 -4.56 19.51 -1.10
CA LEU A 105 -4.31 20.94 -1.18
C LEU A 105 -2.84 21.18 -1.52
N LYS A 106 -2.62 21.36 -2.82
CA LYS A 106 -1.55 22.08 -3.51
C LYS A 106 -0.60 22.90 -2.60
N GLU A 107 0.55 22.35 -2.26
CA GLU A 107 1.78 23.12 -2.08
C GLU A 107 2.95 22.35 -2.72
N GLU A 108 3.50 22.88 -3.81
CA GLU A 108 4.44 22.20 -4.73
C GLU A 108 5.86 21.99 -4.17
N THR A 109 6.09 22.13 -2.85
CA THR A 109 7.45 22.21 -2.29
C THR A 109 7.76 21.28 -1.12
N LYS A 110 6.82 20.45 -0.64
CA LYS A 110 7.11 19.43 0.39
C LYS A 110 6.62 18.07 -0.06
N GLU A 111 7.49 17.05 0.04
CA GLU A 111 7.07 15.66 -0.17
C GLU A 111 5.89 15.38 0.79
N PRO A 112 4.75 14.86 0.28
CA PRO A 112 3.57 14.68 1.11
C PRO A 112 3.91 13.73 2.25
N GLU A 113 3.71 14.21 3.48
CA GLU A 113 3.95 13.41 4.68
C GLU A 113 2.89 12.30 4.72
N ILE A 114 3.31 11.06 4.45
CA ILE A 114 2.41 9.90 4.43
C ILE A 114 2.14 9.52 5.88
N LYS A 115 0.92 9.79 6.36
CA LYS A 115 0.46 9.34 7.68
C LYS A 115 -0.27 8.01 7.55
N TRP A 116 0.17 7.04 8.34
CA TRP A 116 -0.40 5.69 8.37
C TRP A 116 -1.34 5.55 9.55
N GLN A 117 -2.47 4.88 9.33
CA GLN A 117 -3.41 4.53 10.38
C GLN A 117 -3.61 3.03 10.43
N ARG A 118 -3.52 2.46 11.63
CA ARG A 118 -3.86 1.06 11.89
C ARG A 118 -5.38 0.92 11.95
N LEU A 119 -5.88 -0.10 11.26
CA LEU A 119 -7.29 -0.39 11.10
C LEU A 119 -7.53 -1.86 11.33
N LEU A 120 -8.70 -2.18 11.88
CA LEU A 120 -9.23 -3.53 11.96
C LEU A 120 -10.42 -3.66 11.02
N TYR A 121 -10.28 -4.53 10.03
CA TYR A 121 -11.38 -5.03 9.22
C TYR A 121 -12.01 -6.24 9.89
N SER A 122 -13.34 -6.30 9.90
CA SER A 122 -14.09 -7.46 10.40
C SER A 122 -15.12 -7.89 9.36
N MET A 123 -15.11 -9.17 9.01
CA MET A 123 -16.10 -9.82 8.15
C MET A 123 -16.90 -10.81 8.97
N GLU A 124 -18.21 -10.60 9.01
CA GLU A 124 -19.14 -11.49 9.71
C GLU A 124 -20.51 -11.43 9.01
N ASN A 125 -21.11 -12.60 8.79
CA ASN A 125 -22.36 -12.76 8.05
C ASN A 125 -22.31 -12.07 6.68
N ARG A 126 -21.17 -12.17 5.98
CA ARG A 126 -20.91 -11.49 4.69
C ARG A 126 -21.01 -9.97 4.73
N LYS A 127 -20.92 -9.36 5.93
CA LYS A 127 -20.91 -7.91 6.12
C LYS A 127 -19.53 -7.47 6.57
N LEU A 128 -18.93 -6.56 5.80
CA LEU A 128 -17.66 -5.93 6.14
C LEU A 128 -17.90 -4.71 7.04
N SER A 129 -17.15 -4.63 8.13
CA SER A 129 -17.04 -3.44 8.98
C SER A 129 -15.57 -3.07 9.17
N LYS A 130 -15.32 -1.80 9.52
CA LYS A 130 -13.96 -1.29 9.77
C LYS A 130 -13.95 -0.38 10.99
N ARG A 131 -12.89 -0.44 11.79
CA ARG A 131 -12.66 0.46 12.93
C ARG A 131 -11.18 0.81 13.08
N ASN A 132 -10.90 1.93 13.72
CA ASN A 132 -9.54 2.33 14.09
C ASN A 132 -9.07 1.56 15.32
N ILE A 133 -7.77 1.30 15.42
CA ILE A 133 -7.10 0.65 16.56
C ILE A 133 -5.85 1.41 16.98
#